data_AF-X1QTQ7-F1
#
_entry.id   AF-X1QTQ7-F1
#
_cell.length_a   1.000
_cell.length_b   1.000
_cell.length_c   1.000
_cell.angle_alpha   90.00
_cell.angle_beta   90.00
_cell.angle_gamma   90.00
#
_symmetry.space_group_name_H-M   'P 1'
#
loop_
_entity.id
_entity.type
_entity.pdbx_description
1 polymer ?
#
loop_
_entity_poly.entity_id
_entity_poly.type
_entity_poly.pdbx_seq_one_letter_code
_entity_poly.pdbx_strand_id
1 'polypeptide(L)' 'MSLRVDEAESTDTFHVSGRGELHLSILIEKMRREGYEFQVSKPKVIFRNIKEEKC' A
#
# COMPACT_ATOMS: atom_id res chain seq x y z
N MET A 1 10.83 1.79 -9.74
CA MET A 1 9.68 0.94 -9.39
C MET A 1 9.80 0.69 -7.90
N SER A 2 9.04 1.41 -7.06
CA SER A 2 9.26 1.40 -5.62
C SER A 2 7.96 1.09 -4.91
N LEU A 3 7.89 -0.10 -4.32
CA LEU A 3 6.97 -0.38 -3.23
C LEU A 3 7.57 0.26 -1.98
N ARG A 4 6.77 0.99 -1.21
CA ARG A 4 7.16 1.43 0.14
C ARG A 4 6.25 0.73 1.13
N VAL A 5 6.85 0.24 2.21
CA VAL A 5 6.15 -0.40 3.30
C VAL A 5 6.51 0.39 4.54
N ASP A 6 5.50 0.97 5.18
CA ASP A 6 5.62 1.71 6.43
C ASP A 6 4.88 0.92 7.52
N GLU A 7 5.45 0.82 8.72
CA GLU A 7 4.79 0.20 9.86
C GLU A 7 3.70 1.15 10.39
N ALA A 8 2.49 0.62 10.65
CA ALA A 8 1.46 1.40 11.31
C ALA A 8 1.70 1.44 12.83
N GLU A 9 0.89 2.22 13.56
CA GLU A 9 0.94 2.27 15.03
C GLU A 9 0.62 0.92 15.68
N SER A 10 -0.06 0.03 14.96
CA SER A 10 -0.35 -1.33 15.38
C SER A 10 0.65 -2.31 14.74
N THR A 11 1.21 -3.21 15.55
CA THR A 11 2.24 -4.18 15.16
C THR A 11 1.78 -5.14 14.04
N ASP A 12 0.47 -5.27 13.83
CA ASP A 12 -0.13 -6.19 12.86
C ASP A 12 -0.64 -5.47 11.60
N THR A 13 -0.34 -4.18 11.43
CA THR A 13 -0.81 -3.39 10.29
C THR A 13 0.35 -2.72 9.56
N PHE A 14 0.37 -2.89 8.24
CA PHE A 14 1.39 -2.31 7.37
C PHE A 14 0.75 -1.38 6.34
N HIS A 15 1.33 -0.20 6.16
CA HIS A 15 0.98 0.72 5.09
C HIS A 15 1.81 0.40 3.85
N VAL A 16 1.16 -0.10 2.80
CA VAL A 16 1.83 -0.42 1.53
C VAL A 16 1.48 0.62 0.48
N SER A 17 2.51 1.29 -0.04
CA SER A 17 2.39 2.35 -1.04
C SER A 17 3.06 1.93 -2.35
N GLY A 18 2.31 1.94 -3.45
CA GLY A 18 2.79 1.57 -4.78
C GLY A 18 2.56 2.67 -5.83
N ARG A 19 3.27 2.57 -6.96
CA ARG A 19 3.14 3.49 -8.13
C ARG A 19 1.91 3.17 -8.99
N GLY A 20 0.75 2.99 -8.36
CA GLY A 20 -0.53 2.65 -9.00
C GLY A 20 -1.20 1.41 -8.44
N GLU A 21 -2.49 1.28 -8.71
CA GLU A 21 -3.36 0.19 -8.23
C GLU A 21 -2.89 -1.18 -8.73
N LEU A 22 -2.47 -1.28 -10.00
CA LEU A 22 -2.02 -2.54 -10.60
C LEU A 22 -0.88 -3.19 -9.82
N HIS A 23 0.06 -2.41 -9.28
CA HIS A 23 1.13 -2.97 -8.45
C HIS A 23 0.63 -3.59 -7.15
N LEU A 24 -0.35 -2.95 -6.51
CA LEU A 24 -0.97 -3.47 -5.29
C LEU A 24 -1.72 -4.76 -5.62
N SER A 25 -2.48 -4.80 -6.71
CA SER A 25 -3.19 -6.01 -7.15
C SER A 25 -2.25 -7.19 -7.41
N ILE A 26 -1.11 -6.95 -8.07
CA ILE A 26 -0.09 -7.99 -8.32
C ILE A 26 0.49 -8.53 -7.02
N LEU A 27 0.83 -7.64 -6.08
CA LEU A 27 1.38 -8.03 -4.78
C LEU A 27 0.37 -8.87 -3.98
N ILE A 28 -0.87 -8.39 -3.88
CA ILE A 28 -1.96 -9.07 -3.18
C ILE A 28 -2.17 -10.47 -3.78
N GLU A 29 -2.19 -10.58 -5.11
CA GLU A 29 -2.42 -11.87 -5.77
C GLU A 29 -1.24 -12.83 -5.62
N LYS A 30 -0.01 -12.31 -5.55
CA LYS A 30 1.18 -13.11 -5.23
C LYS A 30 1.09 -13.68 -3.82
N MET A 31 0.79 -12.84 -2.82
CA MET A 31 0.65 -13.28 -1.43
C MET A 31 -0.51 -14.27 -1.27
N ARG A 32 -1.62 -14.05 -1.98
CA ARG A 32 -2.74 -15.01 -2.00
C ARG A 32 -2.34 -16.37 -2.56
N ARG A 33 -1.52 -16.40 -3.63
CA ARG A 33 -0.99 -17.65 -4.22
C ARG A 33 0.04 -18.34 -3.34
N GLU A 34 0.74 -17.59 -2.51
CA GLU A 34 1.69 -18.10 -1.51
C GLU A 34 0.97 -18.62 -0.25
N GLY A 35 -0.36 -18.48 -0.18
CA GLY A 35 -1.18 -19.01 0.92
C GLY A 35 -1.29 -18.09 2.13
N TYR A 36 -0.95 -16.81 1.99
CA TYR A 36 -1.15 -15.83 3.06
C TYR A 36 -2.63 -15.44 3.19
N GLU A 37 -3.11 -15.38 4.43
CA GLU A 37 -4.41 -14.81 4.77
C GLU A 37 -4.22 -13.44 5.40
N PHE A 38 -4.88 -12.43 4.83
CA PHE A 38 -4.79 -11.05 5.31
C PHE A 38 -6.02 -10.26 4.90
N GLN A 39 -6.26 -9.15 5.59
CA GLN A 39 -7.30 -8.19 5.23
C GLN A 39 -6.67 -6.96 4.59
N VAL A 40 -7.33 -6.43 3.55
CA VAL A 40 -6.92 -5.19 2.89
C VAL A 40 -7.99 -4.12 3.07
N SER A 41 -7.54 -2.89 3.35
CA SER A 41 -8.42 -1.73 3.38
C SER A 41 -8.61 -1.15 1.98
N LYS A 42 -9.64 -0.31 1.80
CA LYS A 42 -9.89 0.35 0.51
C LYS A 42 -8.67 1.21 0.12
N PRO A 43 -8.11 1.06 -1.09
CA PRO A 43 -6.96 1.85 -1.52
C PRO A 43 -7.31 3.34 -1.53
N LYS A 44 -6.37 4.16 -1.08
CA LYS A 44 -6.48 5.63 -1.04
C LYS A 44 -5.32 6.25 -1.79
N VAL A 45 -5.56 7.41 -2.39
CA VAL A 45 -4.51 8.22 -3.02
C VAL A 45 -3.66 8.88 -1.94
N ILE A 46 -2.35 8.88 -2.13
CA ILE A 46 -1.40 9.54 -1.22
C ILE A 46 -1.21 10.96 -1.71
N PHE A 47 -1.83 11.91 -1.02
CA PHE A 47 -1.58 13.32 -1.27
C PHE A 47 -0.18 13.70 -0.80
N ARG A 48 0.58 14.36 -1.66
CA ARG A 48 1.89 14.87 -1.30
C ARG A 48 1.82 16.39 -1.28
N ASN A 49 2.02 16.97 -0.11
CA ASN A 49 2.15 18.42 -0.01
C ASN A 49 3.47 18.83 -0.66
N ILE A 50 3.41 19.43 -1.83
CA ILE A 50 4.56 20.00 -2.52
C ILE A 50 4.40 21.52 -2.39
N LYS A 51 5.20 22.14 -1.51
CA LYS A 51 5.25 23.61 -1.32
C LYS A 51 3.91 24.26 -0.92
N GLU A 52 3.33 23.89 0.21
CA GLU A 52 2.10 24.49 0.79
C GLU A 52 0.84 24.52 -0.10
N GLU A 53 0.90 24.00 -1.32
CA GLU A 53 -0.26 23.78 -2.19
C GLU A 53 -0.54 22.27 -2.34
N LYS A 54 -1.80 21.90 -2.13
CA LYS A 54 -2.27 20.52 -2.29
C LYS A 54 -2.35 20.20 -3.78
N CYS A 55 -1.54 19.24 -4.25
CA CYS A 55 -1.68 18.60 -5.55
C CYS A 55 -2.04 17.12 -5.38
#